data_AF-H0E6C3-F1
#
_entry.id   AF-H0E6C3-F1
#
_cell.length_a   1.000
_cell.length_b   1.000
_cell.length_c   1.000
_cell.angle_alpha   90.00
_cell.angle_beta   90.00
_cell.angle_gamma   90.00
#
_symmetry.space_group_name_H-M   'P 1'
#
loop_
_entity.id
_entity.type
_entity.pdbx_description
1 polymer ?
#
loop_
_entity_poly.entity_id
_entity_poly.type
_entity_poly.pdbx_seq_one_letter_code
_entity_poly.pdbx_strand_id
1 'polypeptide(L)'
;MSRARLLPLLLAAALSLSAAGCGGDDDKPSTTSASTPSTTSSTSSSTTSPTTTTDPEPTTTDQSSTTKTSETEKTPTTSTPSTPLQDYTKGGSPADDKTADEVRAAMREFLTAVSKGDAKLLCSRIIGFDEVAKKLGQKDVSCESLLKNSANGAVPPSKQVLAGIDKAKVTIKGDRATLGGNVGPPMRKVDGVWKIDYGALVPAVPGH
;
A
#
# COMPACT_ATOMS: atom_id res chain seq x y z
N MET A 1 15.31 12.29 30.50
CA MET A 1 16.44 11.63 29.81
C MET A 1 15.90 10.93 28.56
N SER A 2 16.42 11.31 27.40
CA SER A 2 15.82 11.17 26.08
C SER A 2 16.04 9.78 25.46
N ARG A 3 14.96 9.02 25.22
CA ARG A 3 14.97 7.73 24.48
C ARG A 3 14.02 7.71 23.26
N ALA A 4 13.78 8.86 22.63
CA ALA A 4 12.78 9.00 21.56
C ALA A 4 13.35 9.27 20.15
N ARG A 5 14.62 8.93 19.86
CA ARG A 5 15.27 9.30 18.59
C ARG A 5 15.90 8.16 17.78
N LEU A 6 15.48 6.91 17.99
CA LEU A 6 16.02 5.77 17.21
C LEU A 6 15.03 5.19 16.18
N LEU A 7 13.77 5.62 16.15
CA LEU A 7 12.76 5.08 15.22
C LEU A 7 12.95 5.43 13.72
N PRO A 8 13.50 6.59 13.29
CA PRO A 8 13.58 6.87 11.85
C PRO A 8 14.67 6.05 11.13
N LEU A 9 15.57 5.39 11.87
CA LEU A 9 16.69 4.63 11.30
C LEU A 9 16.30 3.24 10.77
N LEU A 10 15.26 2.60 11.32
CA LEU A 10 14.83 1.27 10.88
C LEU A 10 13.98 1.30 9.60
N LEU A 11 13.28 2.41 9.32
CA LEU A 11 12.47 2.55 8.10
C LEU A 11 13.32 2.85 6.85
N ALA A 12 14.52 3.42 7.03
CA ALA A 12 15.42 3.78 5.92
C ALA A 12 16.27 2.60 5.40
N ALA A 13 16.47 1.55 6.20
CA ALA A 13 17.34 0.43 5.83
C ALA A 13 16.77 -0.49 4.74
N ALA A 14 15.46 -0.44 4.47
CA ALA A 14 14.82 -1.26 3.43
C ALA A 14 14.94 -0.68 2.01
N LEU A 15 15.38 0.58 1.84
CA LEU A 15 15.53 1.23 0.53
C LEU A 15 16.97 1.29 0.01
N SER A 16 17.96 0.77 0.73
CA SER A 16 19.39 0.95 0.39
C SER A 16 19.98 -0.12 -0.53
N LEU A 17 19.22 -1.11 -1.00
CA LEU A 17 19.74 -2.25 -1.77
C LEU A 17 19.55 -2.09 -3.29
N SER A 18 19.96 -0.97 -3.87
CA SER A 18 19.96 -0.78 -5.34
C SER A 18 21.07 0.17 -5.83
N ALA A 19 22.29 0.04 -5.29
CA ALA A 19 23.46 0.72 -5.83
C ALA A 19 24.76 -0.05 -5.51
N ALA A 20 24.91 -1.25 -6.07
CA ALA A 20 26.21 -1.91 -6.23
C ALA A 20 26.14 -2.79 -7.49
N GLY A 21 26.32 -2.16 -8.64
CA GLY A 21 26.30 -2.75 -9.97
C GLY A 21 27.00 -1.85 -10.98
N CYS A 22 28.14 -1.30 -10.57
CA CYS A 22 29.19 -0.70 -11.40
C CYS A 22 30.40 -1.62 -11.18
N GLY A 23 31.18 -2.10 -12.13
CA GLY A 23 31.29 -1.88 -13.56
C GLY A 23 32.49 -2.74 -13.94
N GLY A 24 32.32 -3.64 -14.90
CA GLY A 24 33.39 -4.49 -15.43
C GLY A 24 33.29 -4.45 -16.94
N ASP A 25 33.96 -3.46 -17.51
CA ASP A 25 34.32 -3.35 -18.92
C ASP A 25 34.98 -4.66 -19.38
N ASP A 26 34.41 -5.30 -20.39
CA ASP A 26 35.16 -6.15 -21.32
C ASP A 26 34.62 -5.90 -22.73
N ASP A 27 35.45 -5.19 -23.50
CA ASP A 27 35.33 -4.87 -24.90
C ASP A 27 34.72 -5.99 -25.75
N LYS A 28 33.63 -5.70 -26.44
CA LYS A 28 33.25 -6.45 -27.64
C LYS A 28 33.02 -5.51 -28.81
N PRO A 29 33.71 -5.69 -29.94
CA PRO A 29 33.58 -4.80 -31.08
C PRO A 29 32.17 -4.84 -31.67
N SER A 30 31.69 -3.62 -31.89
CA SER A 30 30.47 -3.23 -32.56
C SER A 30 30.32 -3.87 -33.94
N THR A 31 29.18 -4.52 -34.18
CA THR A 31 28.64 -4.73 -35.53
C THR A 31 27.31 -3.99 -35.66
N THR A 32 27.41 -2.86 -36.35
CA THR A 32 26.33 -2.06 -36.89
C THR A 32 25.35 -2.91 -37.72
N SER A 33 24.06 -2.78 -37.44
CA SER A 33 23.02 -3.01 -38.44
C SER A 33 21.95 -1.96 -38.28
N ALA A 34 21.90 -1.07 -39.27
CA ALA A 34 20.93 -0.01 -39.41
C ALA A 34 19.55 -0.62 -39.69
N SER A 35 18.54 -0.16 -38.96
CA SER A 35 17.14 -0.35 -39.34
C SER A 35 16.37 0.95 -39.13
N THR A 36 15.68 1.29 -40.21
CA THR A 36 14.92 2.47 -40.62
C THR A 36 14.00 3.09 -39.56
N PRO A 37 13.90 4.43 -39.48
CA PRO A 37 12.83 5.08 -38.73
C PRO A 37 11.50 4.93 -39.48
N SER A 38 10.47 4.43 -38.81
CA SER A 38 9.08 4.58 -39.28
C SER A 38 8.43 5.72 -38.51
N THR A 39 8.24 6.82 -39.23
CA THR A 39 7.46 7.98 -38.82
C THR A 39 5.99 7.67 -39.06
N THR A 40 5.19 7.57 -38.00
CA THR A 40 3.73 7.55 -38.12
C THR A 40 3.19 8.81 -37.47
N SER A 41 2.79 9.76 -38.33
CA SER A 41 2.01 10.93 -37.98
C SER A 41 0.53 10.58 -37.84
N SER A 42 -0.22 11.52 -37.25
CA SER A 42 -1.69 11.67 -37.24
C SER A 42 -2.37 10.98 -36.02
N THR A 43 -3.39 11.51 -35.34
CA THR A 43 -4.47 12.43 -35.76
C THR A 43 -5.17 13.02 -34.53
N SER A 44 -5.51 14.31 -34.65
CA SER A 44 -6.63 15.11 -34.11
C SER A 44 -7.21 14.94 -32.70
N SER A 45 -7.20 16.11 -32.06
CA SER A 45 -8.14 16.65 -31.08
C SER A 45 -9.62 16.43 -31.40
N SER A 46 -10.39 16.07 -30.37
CA SER A 46 -11.83 16.33 -30.29
C SER A 46 -12.11 17.03 -28.94
N THR A 47 -12.40 18.33 -29.05
CA THR A 47 -12.86 19.18 -27.96
C THR A 47 -14.38 19.06 -27.90
N THR A 48 -14.92 18.51 -26.81
CA THR A 48 -16.35 18.58 -26.50
C THR A 48 -16.58 19.66 -25.44
N SER A 49 -17.46 20.59 -25.76
CA SER A 49 -17.93 21.66 -24.87
C SER A 49 -18.74 21.08 -23.68
N PRO A 50 -18.68 21.71 -22.50
CA PRO A 50 -19.51 21.33 -21.37
C PRO A 50 -20.96 21.79 -21.57
N THR A 51 -21.92 20.87 -21.46
CA THR A 51 -23.34 21.20 -21.33
C THR A 51 -23.64 21.67 -19.92
N THR A 52 -24.12 22.91 -19.82
CA THR A 52 -24.68 23.53 -18.62
C THR A 52 -26.16 23.14 -18.51
N THR A 53 -26.56 22.44 -17.43
CA THR A 53 -27.97 22.24 -17.13
C THR A 53 -28.23 22.22 -15.62
N THR A 54 -28.78 23.34 -15.17
CA THR A 54 -29.91 23.51 -14.24
C THR A 54 -29.82 22.94 -12.82
N ASP A 55 -29.63 23.91 -11.93
CA ASP A 55 -29.95 24.00 -10.50
C ASP A 55 -31.46 23.82 -10.22
N PRO A 56 -31.86 22.89 -9.35
CA PRO A 56 -33.08 23.00 -8.58
C PRO A 56 -32.81 23.30 -7.10
N GLU A 57 -33.16 24.54 -6.73
CA GLU A 57 -33.87 25.00 -5.53
C GLU A 57 -33.60 24.27 -4.18
N PRO A 58 -33.02 24.95 -3.17
CA PRO A 58 -32.87 24.39 -1.83
C PRO A 58 -34.23 24.36 -1.10
N THR A 59 -34.85 23.19 -1.03
CA THR A 59 -35.96 22.95 -0.08
C THR A 59 -35.39 22.87 1.33
N THR A 60 -35.79 23.84 2.15
CA THR A 60 -35.48 23.90 3.58
C THR A 60 -36.46 22.97 4.32
N THR A 61 -35.96 21.88 4.89
CA THR A 61 -36.76 20.97 5.73
C THR A 61 -36.31 21.09 7.18
N ASP A 62 -37.34 21.20 8.03
CA ASP A 62 -37.36 21.45 9.45
C ASP A 62 -36.33 20.73 10.32
N GLN A 63 -35.84 21.51 11.28
CA GLN A 63 -34.91 21.18 12.35
C GLN A 63 -35.64 20.36 13.42
N SER A 64 -35.65 19.03 13.29
CA SER A 64 -36.04 18.13 14.37
C SER A 64 -34.85 17.82 15.27
N SER A 65 -34.85 18.43 16.46
CA SER A 65 -33.90 18.20 17.55
C SER A 65 -34.03 16.79 18.11
N THR A 66 -33.33 15.83 17.51
CA THR A 66 -33.14 14.49 18.08
C THR A 66 -31.81 14.45 18.83
N THR A 67 -31.92 14.34 20.15
CA THR A 67 -30.82 14.09 21.10
C THR A 67 -29.99 12.90 20.62
N LYS A 68 -28.81 13.20 20.06
CA LYS A 68 -27.85 12.20 19.59
C LYS A 68 -27.15 11.63 20.82
N THR A 69 -27.68 10.56 21.38
CA THR A 69 -26.94 9.68 22.29
C THR A 69 -25.74 9.17 21.50
N SER A 70 -24.55 9.71 21.79
CA SER A 70 -23.28 9.14 21.34
C SER A 70 -23.08 7.81 22.05
N GLU A 71 -23.78 6.79 21.55
CA GLU A 71 -23.44 5.42 21.82
C GLU A 71 -22.10 5.18 21.13
N THR A 72 -21.03 5.17 21.92
CA THR A 72 -19.71 4.72 21.49
C THR A 72 -19.86 3.26 21.14
N GLU A 73 -20.26 3.00 19.89
CA GLU A 73 -20.30 1.68 19.29
C GLU A 73 -18.87 1.13 19.35
N LYS A 74 -18.61 0.32 20.37
CA LYS A 74 -17.38 -0.45 20.46
C LYS A 74 -17.43 -1.45 19.33
N THR A 75 -16.92 -1.06 18.16
CA THR A 75 -16.69 -1.97 17.05
C THR A 75 -15.93 -3.17 17.61
N PRO A 76 -16.49 -4.39 17.55
CA PRO A 76 -15.82 -5.56 18.10
C PRO A 76 -14.50 -5.74 17.36
N THR A 77 -13.39 -5.52 18.08
CA THR A 77 -12.05 -5.73 17.55
C THR A 77 -11.78 -7.22 17.52
N THR A 78 -12.26 -7.90 16.48
CA THR A 78 -11.89 -9.29 16.21
C THR A 78 -10.41 -9.32 15.84
N SER A 79 -9.56 -9.62 16.82
CA SER A 79 -8.12 -9.78 16.61
C SER A 79 -7.86 -11.00 15.73
N THR A 80 -7.74 -10.80 14.42
CA THR A 80 -7.33 -11.86 13.50
C THR A 80 -5.90 -12.30 13.86
N PRO A 81 -5.65 -13.60 14.10
CA PRO A 81 -4.31 -14.06 14.43
C PRO A 81 -3.32 -13.74 13.31
N SER A 82 -2.13 -13.24 13.70
CA SER A 82 -1.04 -12.99 12.76
C SER A 82 -0.58 -14.31 12.13
N THR A 83 -0.30 -14.24 10.83
CA THR A 83 0.20 -15.38 10.07
C THR A 83 1.65 -15.09 9.69
N PRO A 84 2.58 -16.02 9.96
CA PRO A 84 3.99 -15.83 9.61
C PRO A 84 4.19 -15.56 8.12
N LEU A 85 5.18 -14.72 7.77
CA LEU A 85 5.53 -14.39 6.38
C LEU A 85 5.74 -15.63 5.50
N GLN A 86 6.32 -16.68 6.07
CA GLN A 86 6.65 -17.91 5.33
C GLN A 86 5.40 -18.60 4.77
N ASP A 87 4.24 -18.42 5.41
CA ASP A 87 3.00 -19.03 4.96
C ASP A 87 2.37 -18.32 3.76
N TYR A 88 2.78 -17.06 3.50
CA TYR A 88 2.38 -16.27 2.33
C TYR A 88 3.08 -16.71 1.06
N THR A 89 4.33 -17.17 1.15
CA THR A 89 5.13 -17.57 0.00
C THR A 89 5.02 -19.07 -0.30
N LYS A 90 4.60 -19.89 0.67
CA LYS A 90 4.52 -21.34 0.50
C LYS A 90 3.20 -21.78 -0.17
N GLY A 91 3.28 -22.17 -1.44
CA GLY A 91 2.21 -22.92 -2.13
C GLY A 91 1.00 -22.10 -2.54
N GLY A 92 1.17 -20.82 -2.85
CA GLY A 92 0.14 -20.03 -3.51
C GLY A 92 0.10 -20.28 -5.02
N SER A 93 -1.04 -19.97 -5.64
CA SER A 93 -1.23 -20.06 -7.10
C SER A 93 -1.28 -18.65 -7.72
N PRO A 94 -0.92 -18.48 -9.00
CA PRO A 94 -1.17 -17.23 -9.70
C PRO A 94 -2.64 -16.81 -9.57
N ALA A 95 -2.89 -15.54 -9.25
CA ALA A 95 -4.23 -14.97 -9.24
C ALA A 95 -4.81 -14.92 -10.65
N ASP A 96 -6.13 -15.00 -10.78
CA ASP A 96 -6.81 -14.53 -11.99
C ASP A 96 -6.66 -13.00 -12.15
N ASP A 97 -6.86 -12.49 -13.36
CA ASP A 97 -6.61 -11.09 -13.70
C ASP A 97 -7.41 -10.12 -12.82
N LYS A 98 -8.68 -10.44 -12.54
CA LYS A 98 -9.55 -9.60 -11.72
C LYS A 98 -9.04 -9.54 -10.28
N THR A 99 -8.74 -10.69 -9.68
CA THR A 99 -8.18 -10.74 -8.31
C THR A 99 -6.82 -10.05 -8.24
N ALA A 100 -5.97 -10.21 -9.26
CA ALA A 100 -4.69 -9.53 -9.34
C ALA A 100 -4.87 -8.00 -9.35
N ASP A 101 -5.83 -7.50 -10.14
CA ASP A 101 -6.11 -6.07 -10.23
C ASP A 101 -6.69 -5.50 -8.94
N GLU A 102 -7.55 -6.24 -8.23
CA GLU A 102 -8.04 -5.86 -6.89
C GLU A 102 -6.87 -5.71 -5.89
N VAL A 103 -5.93 -6.65 -5.88
CA VAL A 103 -4.75 -6.62 -4.98
C VAL A 103 -3.84 -5.44 -5.33
N ARG A 104 -3.52 -5.24 -6.62
CA ARG A 104 -2.70 -4.11 -7.08
C ARG A 104 -3.36 -2.77 -6.76
N ALA A 105 -4.68 -2.66 -6.93
CA ALA A 105 -5.45 -1.46 -6.60
C ALA A 105 -5.35 -1.15 -5.10
N ALA A 106 -5.55 -2.14 -4.24
CA ALA A 106 -5.42 -1.96 -2.79
C ALA A 106 -4.01 -1.52 -2.38
N MET A 107 -2.96 -2.04 -3.04
CA MET A 107 -1.57 -1.58 -2.82
C MET A 107 -1.38 -0.11 -3.25
N ARG A 108 -1.93 0.30 -4.39
CA ARG A 108 -1.89 1.71 -4.85
C ARG A 108 -2.63 2.63 -3.89
N GLU A 109 -3.79 2.22 -3.39
CA GLU A 109 -4.55 2.97 -2.38
C GLU A 109 -3.74 3.14 -1.10
N PHE A 110 -3.11 2.07 -0.62
CA PHE A 110 -2.20 2.13 0.53
C PHE A 110 -1.06 3.12 0.32
N LEU A 111 -0.33 3.03 -0.80
CA LEU A 111 0.78 3.95 -1.08
C LEU A 111 0.33 5.40 -1.29
N THR A 112 -0.87 5.61 -1.82
CA THR A 112 -1.49 6.93 -1.92
C THR A 112 -1.83 7.48 -0.54
N ALA A 113 -2.32 6.65 0.37
CA ALA A 113 -2.57 7.04 1.76
C ALA A 113 -1.25 7.39 2.47
N VAL A 114 -0.17 6.63 2.21
CA VAL A 114 1.18 6.93 2.73
C VAL A 114 1.64 8.30 2.23
N SER A 115 1.56 8.55 0.92
CA SER A 115 2.07 9.80 0.33
C SER A 115 1.30 11.05 0.75
N LYS A 116 0.00 10.90 1.04
CA LYS A 116 -0.85 11.99 1.56
C LYS A 116 -0.76 12.15 3.07
N GLY A 117 -0.09 11.24 3.76
CA GLY A 117 -0.10 11.20 5.21
C GLY A 117 -1.48 10.96 5.81
N ASP A 118 -2.37 10.27 5.08
CA ASP A 118 -3.73 9.99 5.53
C ASP A 118 -3.73 8.82 6.51
N ALA A 119 -3.46 9.13 7.78
CA ALA A 119 -3.37 8.14 8.85
C ALA A 119 -4.66 7.31 8.99
N LYS A 120 -5.84 7.93 8.80
CA LYS A 120 -7.12 7.25 8.91
C LYS A 120 -7.28 6.20 7.80
N LEU A 121 -7.01 6.60 6.55
CA LEU A 121 -7.07 5.68 5.43
C LEU A 121 -6.02 4.57 5.58
N LEU A 122 -4.78 4.89 5.99
CA LEU A 122 -3.75 3.90 6.27
C LEU A 122 -4.19 2.86 7.30
N CYS A 123 -4.73 3.30 8.43
CA CYS A 123 -5.18 2.39 9.48
C CYS A 123 -6.35 1.51 9.02
N SER A 124 -7.21 1.99 8.13
CA SER A 124 -8.26 1.15 7.52
C SER A 124 -7.72 0.06 6.58
N ARG A 125 -6.48 0.23 6.08
CA ARG A 125 -5.83 -0.63 5.09
C ARG A 125 -4.72 -1.51 5.65
N ILE A 126 -4.49 -1.48 6.96
CA ILE A 126 -3.48 -2.30 7.63
C ILE A 126 -4.17 -3.22 8.65
N ILE A 127 -3.64 -4.44 8.80
CA ILE A 127 -3.98 -5.35 9.90
C ILE A 127 -2.70 -5.80 10.62
N GLY A 128 -2.87 -6.36 11.82
CA GLY A 128 -1.75 -6.91 12.62
C GLY A 128 -0.85 -5.84 13.26
N PHE A 129 -1.18 -4.56 13.12
CA PHE A 129 -0.38 -3.46 13.66
C PHE A 129 -0.27 -3.48 15.18
N ASP A 130 -1.36 -3.76 15.89
CA ASP A 130 -1.37 -3.84 17.36
C ASP A 130 -0.42 -4.93 17.88
N GLU A 131 -0.29 -6.03 17.13
CA GLU A 131 0.66 -7.10 17.48
C GLU A 131 2.11 -6.63 17.31
N VAL A 132 2.39 -5.86 16.24
CA VAL A 132 3.72 -5.25 16.04
C VAL A 132 4.04 -4.28 17.18
N ALA A 133 3.12 -3.38 17.51
CA ALA A 133 3.29 -2.41 18.60
C ALA A 133 3.56 -3.13 19.94
N LYS A 134 2.78 -4.16 20.25
CA LYS A 134 2.96 -4.99 21.45
C LYS A 134 4.32 -5.67 21.49
N LYS A 135 4.78 -6.26 20.38
CA LYS A 135 6.11 -6.91 20.29
C LYS A 135 7.26 -5.92 20.46
N LEU A 136 7.07 -4.66 20.04
CA LEU A 136 8.03 -3.58 20.26
C LEU A 136 7.98 -2.98 21.68
N GLY A 137 7.16 -3.55 22.58
CA GLY A 137 6.99 -3.05 23.94
C GLY A 137 6.23 -1.73 24.02
N GLN A 138 5.56 -1.33 22.94
CA GLN A 138 4.73 -0.13 22.91
C GLN A 138 3.34 -0.48 23.45
N LYS A 139 2.98 0.13 24.58
CA LYS A 139 1.65 -0.02 25.19
C LYS A 139 0.75 1.12 24.72
N ASP A 140 -0.50 0.78 24.42
CA ASP A 140 -1.59 1.74 24.15
C ASP A 140 -1.33 2.69 22.97
N VAL A 141 -0.53 2.27 21.99
CA VAL A 141 -0.27 3.09 20.81
C VAL A 141 -1.24 2.75 19.70
N SER A 142 -2.15 3.67 19.42
CA SER A 142 -3.06 3.54 18.29
C SER A 142 -2.29 3.64 16.97
N CYS A 143 -2.80 2.95 15.94
CA CYS A 143 -2.29 3.07 14.58
C CYS A 143 -2.16 4.54 14.14
N GLU A 144 -3.18 5.36 14.43
CA GLU A 144 -3.16 6.79 14.09
C GLU A 144 -2.03 7.55 14.80
N SER A 145 -1.78 7.27 16.08
CA SER A 145 -0.73 7.96 16.85
C SER A 145 0.67 7.68 16.32
N LEU A 146 0.92 6.44 15.90
CA LEU A 146 2.19 6.07 15.26
C LEU A 146 2.32 6.68 13.88
N LEU A 147 1.27 6.56 13.06
CA LEU A 147 1.33 7.00 11.67
C LEU A 147 1.32 8.52 11.52
N LYS A 148 0.70 9.26 12.44
CA LYS A 148 0.72 10.74 12.45
C LYS A 148 2.14 11.30 12.48
N ASN A 149 3.07 10.61 13.13
CA ASN A 149 4.47 11.03 13.18
C ASN A 149 5.29 10.54 11.98
N SER A 150 4.96 9.38 11.39
CA SER A 150 5.68 8.86 10.22
C SER A 150 5.21 9.48 8.90
N ALA A 151 3.95 9.92 8.83
CA ALA A 151 3.33 10.51 7.65
C ALA A 151 3.97 11.85 7.22
N ASN A 152 4.49 12.64 8.17
CA ASN A 152 5.02 13.98 7.90
C ASN A 152 6.33 14.02 7.10
N GLY A 153 6.87 12.86 6.69
CA GLY A 153 8.07 12.76 5.85
C GLY A 153 7.94 11.70 4.75
N ALA A 154 6.72 11.22 4.48
CA ALA A 154 6.52 10.18 3.48
C ALA A 154 6.81 10.73 2.08
N VAL A 155 7.82 10.17 1.41
CA VAL A 155 8.08 10.47 0.00
C VAL A 155 7.02 9.75 -0.83
N PRO A 156 6.33 10.43 -1.77
CA PRO A 156 5.38 9.77 -2.66
C PRO A 156 6.05 8.63 -3.43
N PRO A 157 5.33 7.54 -3.73
CA PRO A 157 5.90 6.45 -4.51
C PRO A 157 6.36 6.97 -5.88
N SER A 158 7.55 6.56 -6.32
CA SER A 158 8.04 6.93 -7.64
C SER A 158 7.18 6.30 -8.74
N LYS A 159 7.19 6.88 -9.95
CA LYS A 159 6.52 6.29 -11.12
C LYS A 159 6.99 4.86 -11.41
N GLN A 160 8.26 4.55 -11.13
CA GLN A 160 8.82 3.21 -11.30
C GLN A 160 8.22 2.21 -10.31
N VAL A 161 8.01 2.61 -9.05
CA VAL A 161 7.35 1.75 -8.05
C VAL A 161 5.91 1.46 -8.48
N LEU A 162 5.16 2.48 -8.92
CA LEU A 162 3.78 2.30 -9.39
C LEU A 162 3.72 1.37 -10.61
N ALA A 163 4.59 1.58 -11.60
CA ALA A 163 4.67 0.70 -12.77
C ALA A 163 5.09 -0.73 -12.41
N GLY A 164 5.91 -0.90 -11.36
CA GLY A 164 6.26 -2.19 -10.80
C GLY A 164 5.05 -2.91 -10.23
N ILE A 165 4.17 -2.19 -9.51
CA ILE A 165 2.92 -2.75 -8.94
C ILE A 165 1.98 -3.20 -10.06
N ASP A 166 1.81 -2.37 -11.09
CA ASP A 166 0.93 -2.67 -12.22
C ASP A 166 1.35 -3.94 -12.96
N LYS A 167 2.67 -4.21 -13.01
CA LYS A 167 3.25 -5.39 -13.66
C LYS A 167 3.50 -6.56 -12.71
N ALA A 168 3.31 -6.38 -11.41
CA ALA A 168 3.64 -7.40 -10.43
C ALA A 168 2.76 -8.63 -10.64
N LYS A 169 3.38 -9.82 -10.65
CA LYS A 169 2.65 -11.08 -10.61
C LYS A 169 2.02 -11.23 -9.22
N VAL A 170 0.72 -11.48 -9.16
CA VAL A 170 0.02 -11.68 -7.89
C VAL A 170 -0.15 -13.17 -7.64
N THR A 171 0.25 -13.62 -6.46
CA THR A 171 0.08 -15.00 -6.00
C THR A 171 -0.89 -15.02 -4.82
N ILE A 172 -1.89 -15.90 -4.88
CA ILE A 172 -2.97 -16.01 -3.89
C ILE A 172 -2.93 -17.36 -3.20
N LYS A 173 -3.26 -17.37 -1.90
CA LYS A 173 -3.47 -18.58 -1.11
C LYS A 173 -4.61 -18.36 -0.11
N GLY A 174 -5.82 -18.73 -0.50
CA GLY A 174 -7.02 -18.44 0.27
C GLY A 174 -7.27 -16.94 0.37
N ASP A 175 -7.29 -16.40 1.58
CA ASP A 175 -7.46 -14.98 1.88
C ASP A 175 -6.14 -14.19 1.84
N ARG A 176 -5.04 -14.77 1.37
CA ARG A 176 -3.71 -14.15 1.38
C ARG A 176 -3.20 -13.87 -0.03
N ALA A 177 -2.48 -12.77 -0.19
CA ALA A 177 -1.87 -12.34 -1.43
C ALA A 177 -0.43 -11.87 -1.24
N THR A 178 0.40 -12.07 -2.27
CA THR A 178 1.73 -11.47 -2.39
C THR A 178 1.91 -10.87 -3.78
N LEU A 179 2.64 -9.76 -3.87
CA LEU A 179 3.08 -9.18 -5.13
C LEU A 179 4.54 -9.62 -5.38
N GLY A 180 4.75 -10.37 -6.47
CA GLY A 180 6.08 -10.83 -6.88
C GLY A 180 7.01 -9.67 -7.26
N GLY A 181 8.32 -9.90 -7.20
CA GLY A 181 9.33 -8.89 -7.55
C GLY A 181 9.68 -7.94 -6.40
N ASN A 182 9.46 -8.33 -5.14
CA ASN A 182 9.66 -7.50 -3.95
C ASN A 182 8.80 -6.21 -3.95
N VAL A 183 7.67 -6.21 -4.66
CA VAL A 183 6.86 -5.00 -4.90
C VAL A 183 5.83 -4.75 -3.78
N GLY A 184 6.26 -4.91 -2.53
CA GLY A 184 5.47 -4.53 -1.36
C GLY A 184 5.21 -5.65 -0.35
N PRO A 185 4.59 -5.30 0.79
CA PRO A 185 4.29 -6.23 1.86
C PRO A 185 3.19 -7.24 1.48
N PRO A 186 3.10 -8.38 2.19
CA PRO A 186 2.00 -9.33 2.03
C PRO A 186 0.65 -8.69 2.38
N MET A 187 -0.42 -9.18 1.76
CA MET A 187 -1.77 -8.67 1.95
C MET A 187 -2.75 -9.78 2.33
N ARG A 188 -3.77 -9.45 3.12
CA ARG A 188 -4.86 -10.37 3.49
C ARG A 188 -6.21 -9.75 3.16
N LYS A 189 -7.17 -10.56 2.69
CA LYS A 189 -8.55 -10.19 2.43
C LYS A 189 -9.33 -10.27 3.75
N VAL A 190 -9.76 -9.13 4.26
CA VAL A 190 -10.54 -9.02 5.51
C VAL A 190 -11.82 -8.26 5.17
N ASP A 191 -12.96 -8.89 5.43
CA ASP A 191 -14.30 -8.36 5.10
C ASP A 191 -14.42 -7.94 3.63
N GLY A 192 -13.86 -8.76 2.73
CA GLY A 192 -13.87 -8.52 1.29
C GLY A 192 -12.83 -7.50 0.79
N VAL A 193 -12.11 -6.83 1.70
CA VAL A 193 -11.11 -5.79 1.36
C VAL A 193 -9.70 -6.32 1.55
N TRP A 194 -8.84 -6.14 0.54
CA TRP A 194 -7.41 -6.44 0.66
C TRP A 194 -6.71 -5.37 1.52
N LYS A 195 -6.03 -5.82 2.57
CA LYS A 195 -5.30 -4.99 3.54
C LYS A 195 -3.86 -5.47 3.67
N ILE A 196 -2.93 -4.57 3.97
CA ILE A 196 -1.54 -4.91 4.27
C ILE A 196 -1.48 -5.66 5.60
N ASP A 197 -0.86 -6.84 5.60
CA ASP A 197 -0.62 -7.60 6.83
C ASP A 197 0.74 -7.24 7.41
N TYR A 198 0.76 -6.26 8.32
CA TYR A 198 1.97 -5.87 9.04
C TYR A 198 2.43 -6.93 10.05
N GLY A 199 1.51 -7.76 10.55
CA GLY A 199 1.83 -8.86 11.46
C GLY A 199 2.76 -9.87 10.81
N ALA A 200 2.60 -10.10 9.51
CA ALA A 200 3.46 -10.97 8.73
C ALA A 200 4.90 -10.42 8.58
N LEU A 201 5.11 -9.10 8.65
CA LEU A 201 6.44 -8.50 8.50
C LEU A 201 7.32 -8.64 9.76
N VAL A 202 6.72 -8.94 10.91
CA VAL A 202 7.49 -9.12 12.14
C VAL A 202 8.12 -10.50 12.11
N PRO A 203 9.47 -10.63 12.15
CA PRO A 203 10.10 -11.93 12.23
C PRO A 203 9.54 -12.68 13.44
N ALA A 204 9.24 -13.97 13.25
CA ALA A 204 8.91 -14.83 14.37
C ALA A 204 10.09 -14.78 15.35
N VAL A 205 9.91 -14.15 16.50
CA VAL A 205 10.91 -14.18 17.57
C VAL A 205 10.94 -15.63 18.04
N PRO A 206 12.05 -16.37 17.85
CA PRO A 206 12.16 -17.72 18.39
C PRO A 206 11.95 -17.62 19.89
N GLY A 207 11.03 -18.40 20.45
CA GLY A 207 10.64 -18.32 21.85
C GLY A 207 11.85 -18.37 22.78
N HIS A 208 11.88 -17.43 23.73
CA HIS A 208 12.69 -17.53 24.94
C HIS A 208 12.15 -18.61 25.88
#